data_AF-A0A5E8H759-F1
#
_entry.id   AF-A0A5E8H759-F1
#
_cell.length_a   1.000
_cell.length_b   1.000
_cell.length_c   1.000
_cell.angle_alpha   90.00
_cell.angle_beta   90.00
_cell.angle_gamma   90.00
#
_symmetry.space_group_name_H-M   'P 1'
#
loop_
_entity.id
_entity.type
_entity.pdbx_description
1 polymer ?
#
loop_
_entity_poly.entity_id
_entity_poly.type
_entity_poly.pdbx_seq_one_letter_code
_entity_poly.pdbx_strand_id
1 'polypeptide(L)'
;MRISPPHDHFLQLTTKENLGRSSGIILQKEALSIMKTVEAQSSRENIEAGHLFRPTDANFEKLKMDRETAFDQMWELIDYGLATQLFEIKYDADIGELRLVTFLVGLPSGMPLEEPYKLLIGRSTEHIYQFIQNKRTLTEDTWRNVLNQLADIDYKEDGPGDELDRLLDPKQFPLQPSSEMLKRSRGLIIDELAAEAKVIVLPHIGFYYLPESEAAHFLNIANEYLMTKVEPFAKAFDSEIRLALDRLFSPGTGDVEINEIEIIRAKVDTLYSFKETLKEHGFYSFIHNLKKVTEIAVKFAEVEKRKEVDRLLKVYMKMLDSQFDFDSRLLRINLEKDDEHNLVIVDLLRKNPKVLSAEWHDADSKIAVFVNNNQNNIKEINSLIYQNYRFTTEHILYLKAILELNEKELKPIFKDEEFVKTYGKNLQAVYFNYIPWFYKLFYFLGITPIVNSGYAKAKSILTFLQMDRQFLYQKRRENFFKKKLREREERLEKEKKQQLKKALVSALSDAYFKKNCLPSVDWLGMNYPAFSAEKLEKMIPDFAFLSTTGKSIKPHSVILFPNSPEFESFNKDLKDLLNQWIRGEVDPPKEDPELFVQIRNLL
;
A
#
# COMPACT_ATOMS: atom_id res chain seq x y z
N MET A 1 -56.90 3.79 13.38
CA MET A 1 -55.43 3.75 13.57
C MET A 1 -54.93 5.08 14.08
N ARG A 2 -54.12 5.06 15.15
CA ARG A 2 -53.40 6.24 15.65
C ARG A 2 -52.43 6.74 14.57
N ILE A 3 -52.30 8.06 14.42
CA ILE A 3 -51.55 8.70 13.32
C ILE A 3 -50.14 9.13 13.78
N SER A 4 -49.98 9.41 15.07
CA SER A 4 -48.70 9.74 15.70
C SER A 4 -47.96 8.48 16.14
N PRO A 5 -46.62 8.36 15.97
CA PRO A 5 -45.80 7.23 16.40
C PRO A 5 -45.82 7.04 17.93
N PRO A 6 -45.52 5.82 18.44
CA PRO A 6 -45.54 5.57 19.87
C PRO A 6 -44.42 6.35 20.57
N HIS A 7 -44.63 6.70 21.83
CA HIS A 7 -43.55 7.18 22.70
C HIS A 7 -42.63 6.02 23.07
N ASP A 8 -41.77 5.65 22.12
CA ASP A 8 -40.78 4.58 22.26
C ASP A 8 -39.66 4.98 23.22
N HIS A 9 -39.68 4.39 24.42
CA HIS A 9 -38.60 4.47 25.42
C HIS A 9 -37.45 3.52 25.04
N PHE A 10 -36.81 3.79 23.89
CA PHE A 10 -35.81 2.91 23.29
C PHE A 10 -34.77 2.41 24.32
N LEU A 11 -34.73 1.08 24.51
CA LEU A 11 -33.89 0.35 25.49
C LEU A 11 -34.09 0.71 26.99
N GLN A 12 -35.01 1.61 27.31
CA GLN A 12 -35.33 2.05 28.68
C GLN A 12 -36.72 1.55 29.09
N LEU A 13 -36.85 0.25 29.30
CA LEU A 13 -38.13 -0.32 29.75
C LEU A 13 -38.36 -0.14 31.24
N THR A 14 -39.61 0.12 31.61
CA THR A 14 -40.11 0.12 32.99
C THR A 14 -40.71 -1.23 33.36
N THR A 15 -40.73 -1.55 34.65
CA THR A 15 -41.39 -2.77 35.13
C THR A 15 -42.87 -2.50 35.37
N LYS A 16 -43.69 -3.55 35.22
CA LYS A 16 -45.13 -3.49 35.53
C LYS A 16 -45.41 -2.97 36.95
N GLU A 17 -44.59 -3.37 37.92
CA GLU A 17 -44.71 -2.93 39.31
C GLU A 17 -44.48 -1.43 39.46
N ASN A 18 -43.50 -0.90 38.73
CA ASN A 18 -43.21 0.53 38.72
C ASN A 18 -44.31 1.32 38.01
N LEU A 19 -44.85 0.83 36.90
CA LEU A 19 -45.95 1.47 36.18
C LEU A 19 -47.24 1.55 37.03
N GLY A 20 -47.59 0.44 37.71
CA GLY A 20 -48.76 0.36 38.58
C GLY A 20 -48.65 1.27 39.81
N ARG A 21 -47.42 1.45 40.34
CA ARG A 21 -47.16 2.32 41.50
C ARG A 21 -47.04 3.81 41.14
N SER A 22 -46.52 4.15 39.96
CA SER A 22 -46.22 5.54 39.58
C SER A 22 -47.33 6.24 38.80
N SER A 23 -48.12 5.50 38.02
CA SER A 23 -49.04 6.07 37.03
C SER A 23 -50.51 5.61 37.15
N GLY A 24 -50.82 4.62 37.99
CA GLY A 24 -52.21 4.15 38.20
C GLY A 24 -52.85 3.50 36.98
N ILE A 25 -52.07 3.15 35.95
CA ILE A 25 -52.52 2.58 34.67
C ILE A 25 -52.85 1.10 34.87
N ILE A 26 -54.04 0.68 34.41
CA ILE A 26 -54.49 -0.72 34.39
C ILE A 26 -54.49 -1.20 32.94
N LEU A 27 -53.60 -2.14 32.62
CA LEU A 27 -53.56 -2.77 31.29
C LEU A 27 -54.84 -3.57 31.03
N GLN A 28 -55.32 -3.51 29.79
CA GLN A 28 -56.40 -4.37 29.31
C GLN A 28 -55.97 -5.84 29.32
N LYS A 29 -56.94 -6.76 29.32
CA LYS A 29 -56.69 -8.20 29.38
C LYS A 29 -55.86 -8.67 28.17
N GLU A 30 -56.13 -8.06 27.03
CA GLU A 30 -55.49 -8.30 25.74
C GLU A 30 -54.01 -7.87 25.78
N ALA A 31 -53.71 -6.62 26.16
CA ALA A 31 -52.34 -6.15 26.40
C ALA A 31 -51.57 -7.03 27.39
N LEU A 32 -52.22 -7.49 28.48
CA LEU A 32 -51.58 -8.37 29.46
C LEU A 32 -51.21 -9.74 28.86
N SER A 33 -52.02 -10.27 27.94
CA SER A 33 -51.74 -11.54 27.25
C SER A 33 -50.55 -11.43 26.30
N ILE A 34 -50.48 -10.32 25.54
CA ILE A 34 -49.34 -10.03 24.66
C ILE A 34 -48.06 -9.87 25.50
N MET A 35 -48.11 -9.05 26.55
CA MET A 35 -46.98 -8.79 27.44
C MET A 35 -46.40 -10.08 28.04
N LYS A 36 -47.24 -10.97 28.59
CA LYS A 36 -46.78 -12.26 29.14
C LYS A 36 -46.10 -13.14 28.09
N THR A 37 -46.62 -13.12 26.86
CA THR A 37 -46.04 -13.89 25.75
C THR A 37 -44.68 -13.34 25.35
N VAL A 38 -44.59 -12.01 25.27
CA VAL A 38 -43.35 -11.28 24.98
C VAL A 38 -42.31 -11.54 26.07
N GLU A 39 -42.66 -11.42 27.34
CA GLU A 39 -41.78 -11.72 28.48
C GLU A 39 -41.26 -13.16 28.44
N ALA A 40 -42.13 -14.14 28.19
CA ALA A 40 -41.74 -15.55 28.08
C ALA A 40 -40.78 -15.81 26.91
N GLN A 41 -40.97 -15.11 25.78
CA GLN A 41 -40.12 -15.24 24.59
C GLN A 41 -38.87 -14.34 24.63
N SER A 42 -38.78 -13.42 25.59
CA SER A 42 -37.62 -12.54 25.77
C SER A 42 -36.53 -13.17 26.64
N SER A 43 -36.61 -14.46 26.99
CA SER A 43 -35.54 -15.13 27.73
C SER A 43 -34.20 -15.09 26.99
N ARG A 44 -33.09 -15.13 27.74
CA ARG A 44 -31.73 -15.13 27.17
C ARG A 44 -31.54 -16.20 26.10
N GLU A 45 -32.00 -17.42 26.37
CA GLU A 45 -31.92 -18.55 25.44
C GLU A 45 -32.70 -18.27 24.14
N ASN A 46 -33.89 -17.67 24.24
CA ASN A 46 -34.70 -17.34 23.07
C ASN A 46 -34.11 -16.16 22.26
N ILE A 47 -33.50 -15.18 22.92
CA ILE A 47 -32.75 -14.09 22.27
C ILE A 47 -31.56 -14.68 21.49
N GLU A 48 -30.77 -15.51 22.14
CA GLU A 48 -29.62 -16.20 21.53
C GLU A 48 -30.07 -17.18 20.42
N ALA A 49 -31.27 -17.75 20.47
CA ALA A 49 -31.80 -18.59 19.40
C ALA A 49 -32.54 -17.81 18.29
N GLY A 50 -32.81 -16.50 18.48
CA GLY A 50 -33.61 -15.70 17.54
C GLY A 50 -35.11 -16.08 17.53
N HIS A 51 -35.60 -16.66 18.63
CA HIS A 51 -36.98 -17.08 18.86
C HIS A 51 -37.79 -16.02 19.65
N LEU A 52 -37.58 -14.76 19.29
CA LEU A 52 -38.30 -13.61 19.85
C LEU A 52 -39.73 -13.50 19.29
N PHE A 53 -40.59 -12.79 20.02
CA PHE A 53 -41.98 -12.56 19.59
C PHE A 53 -42.04 -11.71 18.32
N ARG A 54 -42.66 -12.26 17.27
CA ARG A 54 -42.87 -11.57 15.99
C ARG A 54 -44.33 -11.14 15.83
N PRO A 55 -44.61 -9.88 15.44
CA PRO A 55 -45.96 -9.41 15.16
C PRO A 55 -46.43 -9.93 13.79
N THR A 56 -46.91 -11.17 13.78
CA THR A 56 -47.37 -11.87 12.57
C THR A 56 -48.77 -12.41 12.79
N ASP A 57 -49.55 -12.54 11.71
CA ASP A 57 -50.93 -13.04 11.78
C ASP A 57 -51.00 -14.42 12.47
N ALA A 58 -50.04 -15.31 12.21
CA ALA A 58 -49.95 -16.62 12.87
C ALA A 58 -49.77 -16.54 14.41
N ASN A 59 -49.09 -15.51 14.92
CA ASN A 59 -48.95 -15.29 16.36
C ASN A 59 -50.19 -14.61 16.96
N PHE A 60 -50.87 -13.75 16.20
CA PHE A 60 -52.13 -13.14 16.61
C PHE A 60 -53.27 -14.18 16.71
N GLU A 61 -53.32 -15.13 15.77
CA GLU A 61 -54.25 -16.27 15.81
C GLU A 61 -54.07 -17.13 17.06
N LYS A 62 -52.81 -17.41 17.46
CA LYS A 62 -52.50 -18.14 18.70
C LYS A 62 -52.98 -17.40 19.95
N LEU A 63 -52.95 -16.06 19.92
CA LEU A 63 -53.45 -15.20 20.98
C LEU A 63 -54.97 -14.99 20.93
N LYS A 64 -55.64 -15.51 19.89
CA LYS A 64 -57.08 -15.31 19.61
C LYS A 64 -57.45 -13.83 19.53
N MET A 65 -56.60 -13.04 18.88
CA MET A 65 -56.80 -11.61 18.67
C MET A 65 -56.83 -11.31 17.18
N ASP A 66 -57.68 -10.38 16.76
CA ASP A 66 -57.59 -9.80 15.43
C ASP A 66 -56.38 -8.86 15.32
N ARG A 67 -55.94 -8.64 14.07
CA ARG A 67 -54.73 -7.88 13.77
C ARG A 67 -54.78 -6.43 14.26
N GLU A 68 -55.92 -5.75 14.12
CA GLU A 68 -56.04 -4.34 14.51
C GLU A 68 -55.96 -4.21 16.03
N THR A 69 -56.70 -5.03 16.76
CA THR A 69 -56.64 -5.08 18.22
C THR A 69 -55.23 -5.42 18.69
N ALA A 70 -54.57 -6.42 18.10
CA ALA A 70 -53.21 -6.81 18.49
C ALA A 70 -52.22 -5.64 18.34
N PHE A 71 -52.27 -4.92 17.21
CA PHE A 71 -51.40 -3.77 17.00
C PHE A 71 -51.70 -2.59 17.93
N ASP A 72 -52.98 -2.29 18.18
CA ASP A 72 -53.35 -1.22 19.12
C ASP A 72 -52.88 -1.53 20.56
N GLN A 73 -52.95 -2.79 20.99
CA GLN A 73 -52.49 -3.21 22.31
C GLN A 73 -50.95 -3.25 22.39
N MET A 74 -50.26 -3.68 21.33
CA MET A 74 -48.81 -3.60 21.24
C MET A 74 -48.32 -2.15 21.29
N TRP A 75 -49.03 -1.24 20.63
CA TRP A 75 -48.75 0.19 20.66
C TRP A 75 -48.79 0.72 22.09
N GLU A 76 -49.83 0.38 22.84
CA GLU A 76 -50.00 0.76 24.24
C GLU A 76 -48.86 0.22 25.13
N LEU A 77 -48.39 -1.01 24.89
CA LEU A 77 -47.25 -1.57 25.62
C LEU A 77 -45.93 -0.81 25.37
N ILE A 78 -45.72 -0.32 24.14
CA ILE A 78 -44.55 0.50 23.80
C ILE A 78 -44.67 1.89 24.41
N ASP A 79 -45.84 2.54 24.30
CA ASP A 79 -46.11 3.86 24.88
C ASP A 79 -45.87 3.90 26.41
N TYR A 80 -46.19 2.80 27.10
CA TYR A 80 -45.95 2.66 28.54
C TYR A 80 -44.53 2.20 28.89
N GLY A 81 -43.66 1.97 27.90
CA GLY A 81 -42.31 1.48 28.12
C GLY A 81 -42.25 0.09 28.73
N LEU A 82 -43.27 -0.76 28.53
CA LEU A 82 -43.28 -2.15 29.02
C LEU A 82 -42.63 -3.12 28.02
N ALA A 83 -42.61 -2.75 26.75
CA ALA A 83 -41.93 -3.46 25.67
C ALA A 83 -41.29 -2.48 24.70
N THR A 84 -40.27 -2.92 23.97
CA THR A 84 -39.62 -2.16 22.89
C THR A 84 -39.67 -2.99 21.61
N GLN A 85 -39.74 -2.32 20.47
CA GLN A 85 -39.52 -2.96 19.18
C GLN A 85 -38.03 -3.04 18.89
N LEU A 86 -37.55 -4.21 18.48
CA LEU A 86 -36.22 -4.43 17.90
C LEU A 86 -36.37 -5.04 16.51
N PHE A 87 -35.29 -5.14 15.75
CA PHE A 87 -35.32 -5.76 14.43
C PHE A 87 -34.04 -6.51 14.10
N GLU A 88 -34.13 -7.35 13.07
CA GLU A 88 -33.03 -8.05 12.43
C GLU A 88 -33.23 -7.97 10.92
N ILE A 89 -32.16 -7.67 10.18
CA ILE A 89 -32.17 -7.74 8.71
C ILE A 89 -31.68 -9.13 8.32
N LYS A 90 -32.47 -9.86 7.53
CA LYS A 90 -32.15 -11.21 7.05
C LYS A 90 -31.93 -11.24 5.56
N TYR A 91 -30.91 -11.98 5.14
CA TYR A 91 -30.71 -12.29 3.73
C TYR A 91 -31.42 -13.60 3.40
N ASP A 92 -32.38 -13.53 2.48
CA ASP A 92 -33.07 -14.68 1.91
C ASP A 92 -32.32 -15.11 0.66
N ALA A 93 -31.56 -16.20 0.74
CA ALA A 93 -30.70 -16.66 -0.36
C ALA A 93 -31.50 -17.19 -1.56
N ASP A 94 -32.72 -17.70 -1.35
CA ASP A 94 -33.56 -18.25 -2.41
C ASP A 94 -34.10 -17.15 -3.32
N ILE A 95 -34.46 -16.01 -2.73
CA ILE A 95 -35.03 -14.86 -3.44
C ILE A 95 -33.94 -13.84 -3.77
N GLY A 96 -32.82 -13.87 -3.04
CA GLY A 96 -31.70 -12.97 -3.21
C GLY A 96 -31.95 -11.55 -2.70
N GLU A 97 -32.81 -11.40 -1.69
CA GLU A 97 -33.25 -10.10 -1.14
C GLU A 97 -33.03 -10.01 0.37
N LEU A 98 -32.85 -8.78 0.85
CA LEU A 98 -32.83 -8.46 2.28
C LEU A 98 -34.24 -8.21 2.78
N ARG A 99 -34.56 -8.74 3.97
CA ARG A 99 -35.87 -8.61 4.61
C ARG A 99 -35.72 -8.11 6.03
N LEU A 100 -36.52 -7.10 6.38
CA LEU A 100 -36.64 -6.61 7.74
C LEU A 100 -37.55 -7.54 8.54
N VAL A 101 -37.05 -8.05 9.66
CA VAL A 101 -37.84 -8.84 10.62
C VAL A 101 -37.90 -8.08 11.93
N THR A 102 -39.11 -7.71 12.34
CA THR A 102 -39.34 -6.97 13.58
C THR A 102 -39.74 -7.89 14.72
N PHE A 103 -39.31 -7.55 15.93
CA PHE A 103 -39.58 -8.28 17.15
C PHE A 103 -40.08 -7.33 18.23
N LEU A 104 -40.96 -7.83 19.09
CA LEU A 104 -41.31 -7.15 20.33
C LEU A 104 -40.58 -7.84 21.48
N VAL A 105 -39.87 -7.05 22.29
CA VAL A 105 -39.03 -7.55 23.39
C VAL A 105 -39.43 -6.83 24.67
N GLY A 106 -39.61 -7.61 25.74
CA GLY A 106 -39.88 -7.13 27.09
C GLY A 106 -38.65 -7.27 27.97
N LEU A 107 -38.69 -6.72 29.19
CA LEU A 107 -37.57 -6.77 30.12
C LEU A 107 -37.37 -8.20 30.66
N PRO A 108 -36.32 -8.95 30.26
CA PRO A 108 -36.13 -10.31 30.75
C PRO A 108 -35.39 -10.28 32.07
N SER A 109 -36.04 -10.66 33.18
CA SER A 109 -35.42 -10.99 34.48
C SER A 109 -34.16 -10.18 34.88
N GLY A 110 -34.15 -8.86 34.69
CA GLY A 110 -33.05 -7.98 35.08
C GLY A 110 -31.89 -7.79 34.07
N MET A 111 -32.00 -8.29 32.84
CA MET A 111 -30.99 -8.08 31.78
C MET A 111 -31.19 -6.72 31.07
N PRO A 112 -30.12 -5.93 30.84
CA PRO A 112 -30.19 -4.74 30.01
C PRO A 112 -30.42 -5.10 28.54
N LEU A 113 -31.34 -4.40 27.87
CA LEU A 113 -31.71 -4.67 26.46
C LEU A 113 -30.61 -4.30 25.44
N GLU A 114 -29.56 -3.62 25.90
CA GLU A 114 -28.40 -3.25 25.10
C GLU A 114 -27.67 -4.48 24.53
N GLU A 115 -27.54 -5.56 25.30
CA GLU A 115 -26.91 -6.81 24.84
C GLU A 115 -27.71 -7.50 23.73
N PRO A 116 -29.02 -7.77 23.91
CA PRO A 116 -29.89 -8.29 22.84
C PRO A 116 -29.92 -7.42 21.59
N TYR A 117 -29.95 -6.09 21.76
CA TYR A 117 -29.93 -5.16 20.65
C TYR A 117 -28.65 -5.30 19.83
N LYS A 118 -27.47 -5.26 20.47
CA LYS A 118 -26.19 -5.45 19.77
C LYS A 118 -26.09 -6.81 19.08
N LEU A 119 -26.62 -7.87 19.70
CA LEU A 119 -26.64 -9.20 19.08
C LEU A 119 -27.45 -9.21 17.76
N LEU A 120 -28.64 -8.60 17.75
CA LEU A 120 -29.48 -8.53 16.55
C LEU A 120 -28.86 -7.63 15.47
N ILE A 121 -28.18 -6.55 15.87
CA ILE A 121 -27.40 -5.72 14.95
C ILE A 121 -26.26 -6.52 14.32
N GLY A 122 -25.48 -7.26 15.12
CA GLY A 122 -24.39 -8.10 14.60
C GLY A 122 -24.89 -9.16 13.60
N ARG A 123 -26.04 -9.79 13.87
CA ARG A 123 -26.69 -10.71 12.90
C ARG A 123 -27.12 -10.01 11.62
N SER A 124 -27.66 -8.80 11.76
CA SER A 124 -28.06 -7.98 10.60
C SER A 124 -26.85 -7.65 9.74
N THR A 125 -25.73 -7.24 10.35
CA THR A 125 -24.46 -6.99 9.66
C THR A 125 -23.98 -8.24 8.93
N GLU A 126 -24.00 -9.42 9.56
CA GLU A 126 -23.59 -10.68 8.93
C GLU A 126 -24.45 -11.02 7.71
N HIS A 127 -25.77 -10.89 7.82
CA HIS A 127 -26.69 -11.11 6.71
C HIS A 127 -26.52 -10.08 5.58
N ILE A 128 -26.31 -8.80 5.90
CA ILE A 128 -26.01 -7.77 4.91
C ILE A 128 -24.69 -8.07 4.21
N TYR A 129 -23.67 -8.51 4.95
CA TYR A 129 -22.39 -8.93 4.36
C TYR A 129 -22.56 -10.09 3.38
N GLN A 130 -23.33 -11.13 3.73
CA GLN A 130 -23.65 -12.24 2.84
C GLN A 130 -24.38 -11.77 1.57
N PHE A 131 -25.32 -10.83 1.70
CA PHE A 131 -25.98 -10.21 0.55
C PHE A 131 -24.98 -9.46 -0.34
N ILE A 132 -24.09 -8.66 0.25
CA ILE A 132 -23.09 -7.87 -0.48
C ILE A 132 -22.15 -8.79 -1.27
N GLN A 133 -21.67 -9.88 -0.67
CA GLN A 133 -20.83 -10.87 -1.33
C GLN A 133 -21.52 -11.51 -2.54
N ASN A 134 -22.82 -11.83 -2.42
CA ASN A 134 -23.54 -12.59 -3.44
C ASN A 134 -24.16 -11.74 -4.55
N LYS A 135 -24.50 -10.46 -4.27
CA LYS A 135 -25.29 -9.61 -5.18
C LYS A 135 -24.63 -8.26 -5.50
N ARG A 136 -23.64 -7.82 -4.72
CA ARG A 136 -23.03 -6.48 -4.85
C ARG A 136 -21.51 -6.56 -5.04
N THR A 137 -21.04 -7.47 -5.88
CA THR A 137 -19.64 -7.44 -6.33
C THR A 137 -19.36 -6.15 -7.09
N LEU A 138 -18.29 -5.47 -6.72
CA LEU A 138 -17.86 -4.25 -7.37
C LEU A 138 -17.46 -4.55 -8.83
N THR A 139 -17.98 -3.77 -9.77
CA THR A 139 -17.60 -3.83 -11.18
C THR A 139 -16.94 -2.52 -11.60
N GLU A 140 -16.22 -2.52 -12.73
CA GLU A 140 -15.56 -1.31 -13.25
C GLU A 140 -16.55 -0.16 -13.47
N ASP A 141 -17.69 -0.42 -14.12
CA ASP A 141 -18.71 0.60 -14.38
C ASP A 141 -19.25 1.19 -13.07
N THR A 142 -19.54 0.33 -12.10
CA THR A 142 -20.02 0.74 -10.78
C THR A 142 -18.97 1.58 -10.06
N TRP A 143 -17.71 1.15 -10.10
CA TRP A 143 -16.61 1.84 -9.44
C TRP A 143 -16.35 3.21 -10.06
N ARG A 144 -16.35 3.32 -11.40
CA ARG A 144 -16.21 4.62 -12.08
C ARG A 144 -17.38 5.56 -11.79
N ASN A 145 -18.61 5.05 -11.70
CA ASN A 145 -19.76 5.87 -11.31
C ASN A 145 -19.64 6.40 -9.88
N VAL A 146 -19.26 5.53 -8.95
CA VAL A 146 -18.98 5.87 -7.55
C VAL A 146 -17.86 6.91 -7.45
N LEU A 147 -16.73 6.68 -8.11
CA LEU A 147 -15.59 7.59 -8.09
C LEU A 147 -15.91 8.95 -8.72
N ASN A 148 -16.75 8.99 -9.75
CA ASN A 148 -17.22 10.26 -10.31
C ASN A 148 -18.02 11.07 -9.30
N GLN A 149 -18.88 10.43 -8.51
CA GLN A 149 -19.63 11.09 -7.44
C GLN A 149 -18.70 11.54 -6.31
N LEU A 150 -17.82 10.66 -5.82
CA LEU A 150 -16.93 10.94 -4.69
C LEU A 150 -15.81 11.94 -5.01
N ALA A 151 -15.44 12.09 -6.28
CA ALA A 151 -14.44 13.05 -6.72
C ALA A 151 -15.04 14.43 -7.08
N ASP A 152 -16.34 14.61 -6.92
CA ASP A 152 -17.02 15.89 -7.07
C ASP A 152 -16.89 16.71 -5.77
N ILE A 153 -16.55 17.99 -5.89
CA ILE A 153 -16.35 18.89 -4.74
C ILE A 153 -17.70 19.25 -4.08
N ASP A 154 -18.77 19.21 -4.86
CA ASP A 154 -20.13 19.49 -4.39
C ASP A 154 -20.82 18.23 -3.80
N TYR A 155 -20.10 17.10 -3.77
CA TYR A 155 -20.61 15.87 -3.18
C TYR A 155 -20.95 16.08 -1.71
N LYS A 156 -22.21 15.83 -1.39
CA LYS A 156 -22.70 15.68 -0.01
C LYS A 156 -23.12 14.24 0.16
N GLU A 157 -22.90 13.70 1.35
CA GLU A 157 -23.41 12.38 1.75
C GLU A 157 -24.95 12.37 1.94
N ASP A 158 -25.67 13.15 1.14
CA ASP A 158 -27.13 13.25 1.15
C ASP A 158 -27.64 12.73 -0.21
N GLY A 159 -27.63 11.42 -0.35
CA GLY A 159 -28.05 10.71 -1.57
C GLY A 159 -29.54 10.35 -1.61
N PRO A 160 -30.03 9.73 -2.70
CA PRO A 160 -31.39 9.18 -2.79
C PRO A 160 -31.65 8.02 -1.80
N GLY A 161 -30.63 7.62 -1.04
CA GLY A 161 -30.68 6.57 -0.03
C GLY A 161 -30.21 5.23 -0.57
N ASP A 162 -29.42 4.53 0.23
CA ASP A 162 -28.95 3.17 -0.05
C ASP A 162 -29.99 2.10 0.36
N GLU A 163 -29.68 0.81 0.16
CA GLU A 163 -30.58 -0.28 0.58
C GLU A 163 -30.88 -0.27 2.08
N LEU A 164 -29.92 0.14 2.90
CA LEU A 164 -30.10 0.21 4.34
C LEU A 164 -31.07 1.34 4.69
N ASP A 165 -30.99 2.48 4.02
CA ASP A 165 -31.96 3.58 4.17
C ASP A 165 -33.38 3.14 3.79
N ARG A 166 -33.53 2.31 2.76
CA ARG A 166 -34.83 1.74 2.36
C ARG A 166 -35.38 0.73 3.36
N LEU A 167 -34.52 -0.13 3.90
CA LEU A 167 -34.88 -1.13 4.91
C LEU A 167 -35.22 -0.48 6.26
N LEU A 168 -34.57 0.64 6.58
CA LEU A 168 -34.77 1.40 7.80
C LEU A 168 -35.78 2.54 7.65
N ASP A 169 -36.53 2.61 6.55
CA ASP A 169 -37.66 3.53 6.42
C ASP A 169 -38.71 3.20 7.51
N PRO A 170 -39.11 4.17 8.37
CA PRO A 170 -40.13 3.96 9.40
C PRO A 170 -41.40 3.27 8.91
N LYS A 171 -41.76 3.43 7.62
CA LYS A 171 -42.95 2.82 7.02
C LYS A 171 -42.85 1.31 6.81
N GLN A 172 -41.64 0.74 6.83
CA GLN A 172 -41.42 -0.71 6.73
C GLN A 172 -41.74 -1.44 8.03
N PHE A 173 -41.80 -0.72 9.15
CA PHE A 173 -42.06 -1.29 10.46
C PHE A 173 -43.57 -1.32 10.73
N PRO A 174 -44.07 -2.40 11.35
CA PRO A 174 -45.49 -2.48 11.70
C PRO A 174 -45.86 -1.45 12.79
N LEU A 175 -44.93 -1.12 13.67
CA LEU A 175 -45.02 -0.02 14.63
C LEU A 175 -43.85 0.93 14.34
N GLN A 176 -44.14 2.21 14.06
CA GLN A 176 -43.09 3.15 13.67
C GLN A 176 -42.08 3.33 14.80
N PRO A 177 -40.78 3.04 14.57
CA PRO A 177 -39.78 3.14 15.61
C PRO A 177 -39.33 4.58 15.87
N SER A 178 -38.65 4.80 16.99
CA SER A 178 -38.02 6.08 17.28
C SER A 178 -36.90 6.42 16.28
N SER A 179 -36.73 7.72 16.02
CA SER A 179 -35.61 8.21 15.20
C SER A 179 -34.24 7.89 15.82
N GLU A 180 -34.18 7.76 17.14
CA GLU A 180 -32.97 7.36 17.87
C GLU A 180 -32.58 5.92 17.55
N MET A 181 -33.52 4.96 17.60
CA MET A 181 -33.27 3.56 17.24
C MET A 181 -32.72 3.46 15.82
N LEU A 182 -33.37 4.11 14.84
CA LEU A 182 -32.98 4.05 13.44
C LEU A 182 -31.57 4.63 13.20
N LYS A 183 -31.29 5.82 13.76
CA LYS A 183 -29.97 6.46 13.64
C LYS A 183 -28.87 5.62 14.28
N ARG A 184 -29.11 5.11 15.50
CA ARG A 184 -28.14 4.29 16.22
C ARG A 184 -27.90 2.97 15.52
N SER A 185 -28.95 2.32 15.01
CA SER A 185 -28.82 1.04 14.32
C SER A 185 -28.06 1.20 13.01
N ARG A 186 -28.36 2.25 12.24
CA ARG A 186 -27.64 2.56 11.01
C ARG A 186 -26.15 2.80 11.26
N GLY A 187 -25.82 3.62 12.26
CA GLY A 187 -24.42 3.88 12.62
C GLY A 187 -23.66 2.60 12.97
N LEU A 188 -24.23 1.75 13.83
CA LEU A 188 -23.59 0.50 14.22
C LEU A 188 -23.41 -0.47 13.05
N ILE A 189 -24.43 -0.64 12.20
CA ILE A 189 -24.32 -1.52 11.02
C ILE A 189 -23.23 -1.00 10.07
N ILE A 190 -23.17 0.32 9.83
CA ILE A 190 -22.15 0.93 8.96
C ILE A 190 -20.76 0.74 9.57
N ASP A 191 -20.59 0.98 10.86
CA ASP A 191 -19.30 0.85 11.54
C ASP A 191 -18.78 -0.61 11.48
N GLU A 192 -19.66 -1.59 11.71
CA GLU A 192 -19.30 -3.01 11.61
C GLU A 192 -18.99 -3.43 10.17
N LEU A 193 -19.80 -3.03 9.18
CA LEU A 193 -19.51 -3.28 7.77
C LEU A 193 -18.22 -2.58 7.32
N ALA A 194 -17.93 -1.39 7.85
CA ALA A 194 -16.71 -0.65 7.52
C ALA A 194 -15.46 -1.29 8.16
N ALA A 195 -15.60 -2.09 9.21
CA ALA A 195 -14.51 -2.87 9.76
C ALA A 195 -14.10 -4.06 8.86
N GLU A 196 -15.03 -4.55 8.03
CA GLU A 196 -14.76 -5.62 7.06
C GLU A 196 -13.85 -5.12 5.93
N ALA A 197 -12.66 -5.72 5.79
CA ALA A 197 -11.64 -5.23 4.87
C ALA A 197 -12.13 -5.23 3.40
N LYS A 198 -12.87 -6.27 3.01
CA LYS A 198 -13.32 -6.51 1.63
C LYS A 198 -14.59 -5.75 1.25
N VAL A 199 -15.12 -4.92 2.15
CA VAL A 199 -16.34 -4.16 1.92
C VAL A 199 -16.01 -2.68 1.78
N ILE A 200 -16.39 -2.15 0.63
CA ILE A 200 -16.43 -0.71 0.37
C ILE A 200 -17.79 -0.21 0.87
N VAL A 201 -17.74 0.70 1.84
CA VAL A 201 -18.94 1.26 2.50
C VAL A 201 -19.05 2.72 2.11
N LEU A 202 -20.14 3.05 1.42
CA LEU A 202 -20.43 4.39 0.94
C LEU A 202 -21.84 4.77 1.39
N PRO A 203 -21.97 5.45 2.54
CA PRO A 203 -23.27 5.85 3.07
C PRO A 203 -24.11 6.54 2.00
N HIS A 204 -25.38 6.14 1.87
CA HIS A 204 -26.37 6.70 0.93
C HIS A 204 -26.11 6.43 -0.56
N ILE A 205 -25.00 5.76 -0.90
CA ILE A 205 -24.71 5.27 -2.26
C ILE A 205 -24.90 3.75 -2.32
N GLY A 206 -24.28 3.01 -1.39
CA GLY A 206 -24.37 1.56 -1.33
C GLY A 206 -23.14 0.89 -0.73
N PHE A 207 -23.22 -0.45 -0.68
CA PHE A 207 -22.17 -1.32 -0.14
C PHE A 207 -21.71 -2.30 -1.22
N TYR A 208 -20.40 -2.46 -1.38
CA TYR A 208 -19.83 -3.27 -2.45
C TYR A 208 -18.75 -4.22 -1.95
N TYR A 209 -18.76 -5.45 -2.45
CA TYR A 209 -17.71 -6.42 -2.23
C TYR A 209 -16.56 -6.20 -3.20
N LEU A 210 -15.34 -6.05 -2.70
CA LEU A 210 -14.12 -5.91 -3.49
C LEU A 210 -13.40 -7.27 -3.63
N PRO A 211 -13.36 -7.87 -4.83
CA PRO A 211 -12.55 -9.06 -5.07
C PRO A 211 -11.05 -8.75 -4.94
N GLU A 212 -10.32 -9.55 -4.16
CA GLU A 212 -8.88 -9.33 -3.96
C GLU A 212 -8.07 -9.37 -5.27
N SER A 213 -8.46 -10.25 -6.20
CA SER A 213 -7.82 -10.41 -7.51
C SER A 213 -7.95 -9.19 -8.43
N GLU A 214 -8.96 -8.35 -8.19
CA GLU A 214 -9.23 -7.15 -9.00
C GLU A 214 -8.81 -5.86 -8.27
N ALA A 215 -8.33 -5.96 -7.03
CA ALA A 215 -8.01 -4.80 -6.21
C ALA A 215 -6.96 -3.88 -6.85
N ALA A 216 -5.94 -4.44 -7.52
CA ALA A 216 -4.95 -3.66 -8.25
C ALA A 216 -5.55 -2.90 -9.45
N HIS A 217 -6.49 -3.51 -10.18
CA HIS A 217 -7.21 -2.87 -11.29
C HIS A 217 -8.07 -1.70 -10.79
N PHE A 218 -8.86 -1.93 -9.74
CA PHE A 218 -9.68 -0.88 -9.13
C PHE A 218 -8.84 0.24 -8.50
N LEU A 219 -7.67 -0.08 -7.95
CA LEU A 219 -6.72 0.90 -7.43
C LEU A 219 -6.20 1.81 -8.56
N ASN A 220 -5.87 1.24 -9.71
CA ASN A 220 -5.38 2.01 -10.86
C ASN A 220 -6.46 2.97 -11.37
N ILE A 221 -7.70 2.50 -11.51
CA ILE A 221 -8.84 3.36 -11.88
C ILE A 221 -8.99 4.49 -10.87
N ALA A 222 -9.00 4.19 -9.56
CA ALA A 222 -9.16 5.23 -8.55
C ALA A 222 -7.98 6.21 -8.51
N ASN A 223 -6.76 5.76 -8.82
CA ASN A 223 -5.60 6.63 -8.95
C ASN A 223 -5.72 7.60 -10.14
N GLU A 224 -6.36 7.22 -11.26
CA GLU A 224 -6.66 8.17 -12.35
C GLU A 224 -7.49 9.35 -11.83
N TYR A 225 -8.53 9.08 -11.03
CA TYR A 225 -9.39 10.09 -10.42
C TYR A 225 -8.67 10.90 -9.35
N LEU A 226 -7.84 10.24 -8.56
CA LEU A 226 -6.99 10.89 -7.56
C LEU A 226 -6.10 11.94 -8.25
N MET A 227 -5.39 11.57 -9.31
CA MET A 227 -4.47 12.46 -10.01
C MET A 227 -5.16 13.58 -10.77
N THR A 228 -6.31 13.30 -11.39
CA THR A 228 -6.97 14.26 -12.29
C THR A 228 -7.96 15.19 -11.61
N LYS A 229 -8.68 14.71 -10.58
CA LYS A 229 -9.73 15.47 -9.90
C LYS A 229 -9.33 15.84 -8.48
N VAL A 230 -8.92 14.88 -7.66
CA VAL A 230 -8.80 15.11 -6.20
C VAL A 230 -7.49 15.82 -5.81
N GLU A 231 -6.35 15.37 -6.32
CA GLU A 231 -5.02 15.89 -5.97
C GLU A 231 -4.86 17.39 -6.30
N PRO A 232 -5.29 17.89 -7.48
CA PRO A 232 -5.20 19.32 -7.79
C PRO A 232 -5.95 20.20 -6.78
N PHE A 233 -7.14 19.77 -6.34
CA PHE A 233 -7.92 20.48 -5.32
C PHE A 233 -7.31 20.32 -3.93
N ALA A 234 -6.87 19.11 -3.55
CA ALA A 234 -6.23 18.86 -2.27
C ALA A 234 -4.98 19.73 -2.05
N LYS A 235 -4.18 19.94 -3.11
CA LYS A 235 -3.02 20.85 -3.09
C LYS A 235 -3.40 22.33 -2.97
N ALA A 236 -4.62 22.70 -3.33
CA ALA A 236 -5.13 24.07 -3.23
C ALA A 236 -5.73 24.36 -1.85
N PHE A 237 -6.24 23.35 -1.13
CA PHE A 237 -6.81 23.53 0.21
C PHE A 237 -5.77 23.90 1.26
N ASP A 238 -4.60 23.27 1.19
CA ASP A 238 -3.54 23.48 2.18
C ASP A 238 -2.14 23.41 1.54
N SER A 239 -1.31 24.41 1.87
CA SER A 239 0.10 24.44 1.51
C SER A 239 0.91 23.27 2.11
N GLU A 240 0.51 22.74 3.26
CA GLU A 240 1.15 21.59 3.89
C GLU A 240 0.90 20.31 3.09
N ILE A 241 -0.32 20.09 2.59
CA ILE A 241 -0.66 18.97 1.70
C ILE A 241 0.19 19.03 0.45
N ARG A 242 0.29 20.22 -0.17
CA ARG A 242 1.13 20.43 -1.35
C ARG A 242 2.59 20.10 -1.08
N LEU A 243 3.16 20.62 0.00
CA LEU A 243 4.55 20.33 0.37
C LEU A 243 4.78 18.84 0.68
N ALA A 244 3.83 18.17 1.32
CA ALA A 244 3.93 16.75 1.63
C ALA A 244 3.90 15.88 0.37
N LEU A 245 2.99 16.17 -0.57
CA LEU A 245 2.92 15.48 -1.85
C LEU A 245 4.15 15.75 -2.74
N ASP A 246 4.60 17.01 -2.83
CA ASP A 246 5.78 17.37 -3.63
C ASP A 246 7.08 16.73 -3.08
N ARG A 247 7.12 16.41 -1.78
CA ARG A 247 8.21 15.63 -1.17
C ARG A 247 8.20 14.16 -1.58
N LEU A 248 7.03 13.54 -1.77
CA LEU A 248 6.92 12.14 -2.22
C LEU A 248 7.55 11.92 -3.61
N PHE A 249 7.45 12.92 -4.49
CA PHE A 249 8.00 12.87 -5.84
C PHE A 249 9.33 13.60 -6.00
N SER A 250 9.94 14.05 -4.91
CA SER A 250 11.32 14.54 -4.97
C SER A 250 12.21 13.37 -5.40
N PRO A 251 13.03 13.50 -6.47
CA PRO A 251 13.78 12.39 -7.07
C PRO A 251 14.96 11.93 -6.19
N GLY A 252 14.65 11.37 -5.02
CA GLY A 252 15.58 10.86 -4.02
C GLY A 252 15.54 9.34 -3.83
N THR A 253 14.53 8.66 -4.35
CA THR A 253 14.45 7.20 -4.45
C THR A 253 15.07 6.79 -5.78
N GLY A 254 16.24 6.15 -5.73
CA GLY A 254 16.97 5.71 -6.91
C GLY A 254 16.15 4.73 -7.78
N ASP A 255 16.72 4.35 -8.92
CA ASP A 255 16.27 3.32 -9.88
C ASP A 255 16.05 1.92 -9.24
N VAL A 256 15.24 1.85 -8.20
CA VAL A 256 14.51 0.66 -7.80
C VAL A 256 13.25 0.72 -8.65
N GLU A 257 12.85 -0.37 -9.30
CA GLU A 257 11.52 -0.46 -9.90
C GLU A 257 10.50 -0.25 -8.79
N ILE A 258 10.07 1.01 -8.58
CA ILE A 258 9.16 1.33 -7.51
C ILE A 258 7.80 0.77 -7.93
N ASN A 259 7.32 -0.21 -7.17
CA ASN A 259 6.02 -0.81 -7.39
C ASN A 259 4.95 0.30 -7.41
N GLU A 260 4.18 0.40 -8.51
CA GLU A 260 3.16 1.42 -8.69
C GLU A 260 2.16 1.44 -7.52
N ILE A 261 1.83 0.27 -6.97
CA ILE A 261 0.94 0.13 -5.81
C ILE A 261 1.54 0.82 -4.57
N GLU A 262 2.85 0.76 -4.36
CA GLU A 262 3.52 1.40 -3.23
C GLU A 262 3.57 2.94 -3.39
N ILE A 263 3.72 3.42 -4.62
CA ILE A 263 3.63 4.86 -4.92
C ILE A 263 2.22 5.36 -4.60
N ILE A 264 1.19 4.67 -5.10
CA ILE A 264 -0.21 5.05 -4.85
C ILE A 264 -0.48 5.02 -3.34
N ARG A 265 -0.03 3.97 -2.64
CA ARG A 265 -0.13 3.88 -1.19
C ARG A 265 0.46 5.09 -0.47
N ALA A 266 1.69 5.48 -0.81
CA ALA A 266 2.36 6.59 -0.16
C ALA A 266 1.60 7.91 -0.35
N LYS A 267 1.02 8.15 -1.54
CA LYS A 267 0.15 9.30 -1.79
C LYS A 267 -1.12 9.25 -0.94
N VAL A 268 -1.78 8.10 -0.92
CA VAL A 268 -3.04 7.91 -0.18
C VAL A 268 -2.83 8.07 1.32
N ASP A 269 -1.78 7.46 1.88
CA ASP A 269 -1.41 7.60 3.30
C ASP A 269 -1.09 9.05 3.66
N THR A 270 -0.41 9.78 2.77
CA THR A 270 -0.12 11.21 2.95
C THR A 270 -1.38 12.05 2.93
N LEU A 271 -2.31 11.82 2.01
CA LEU A 271 -3.59 12.52 2.00
C LEU A 271 -4.43 12.16 3.23
N TYR A 272 -4.44 10.90 3.61
CA TYR A 272 -5.18 10.42 4.78
C TYR A 272 -4.71 11.04 6.10
N SER A 273 -3.45 11.51 6.21
CA SER A 273 -3.01 12.26 7.40
C SER A 273 -3.70 13.61 7.56
N PHE A 274 -4.23 14.19 6.48
CA PHE A 274 -4.98 15.45 6.47
C PHE A 274 -6.51 15.21 6.47
N LYS A 275 -6.96 14.16 7.17
CA LYS A 275 -8.37 13.73 7.18
C LYS A 275 -9.37 14.83 7.54
N GLU A 276 -9.05 15.75 8.45
CA GLU A 276 -9.99 16.80 8.87
C GLU A 276 -10.18 17.83 7.75
N THR A 277 -9.09 18.30 7.13
CA THR A 277 -9.14 19.16 5.93
C THR A 277 -9.91 18.50 4.79
N LEU A 278 -9.70 17.19 4.57
CA LEU A 278 -10.43 16.44 3.55
C LEU A 278 -11.93 16.29 3.86
N LYS A 279 -12.33 16.20 5.13
CA LYS A 279 -13.75 16.17 5.53
C LYS A 279 -14.42 17.50 5.25
N GLU A 280 -13.76 18.60 5.61
CA GLU A 280 -14.27 19.96 5.36
C GLU A 280 -14.55 20.23 3.88
N HIS A 281 -13.78 19.58 2.99
CA HIS A 281 -13.86 19.76 1.54
C HIS A 281 -14.47 18.55 0.80
N GLY A 282 -15.13 17.62 1.50
CA GLY A 282 -15.88 16.52 0.88
C GLY A 282 -15.07 15.34 0.31
N PHE A 283 -13.74 15.35 0.36
CA PHE A 283 -12.89 14.30 -0.22
C PHE A 283 -12.53 13.16 0.75
N TYR A 284 -12.91 13.24 2.02
CA TYR A 284 -12.57 12.21 3.01
C TYR A 284 -13.07 10.82 2.60
N SER A 285 -14.31 10.70 2.15
CA SER A 285 -14.92 9.40 1.80
C SER A 285 -14.25 8.76 0.57
N PHE A 286 -13.78 9.58 -0.39
CA PHE A 286 -12.94 9.12 -1.49
C PHE A 286 -11.61 8.53 -0.97
N ILE A 287 -10.86 9.31 -0.19
CA ILE A 287 -9.52 8.92 0.27
C ILE A 287 -9.57 7.75 1.26
N HIS A 288 -10.60 7.69 2.11
CA HIS A 288 -10.82 6.59 3.04
C HIS A 288 -11.06 5.25 2.32
N ASN A 289 -11.95 5.23 1.32
CA ASN A 289 -12.20 4.01 0.55
C ASN A 289 -11.00 3.64 -0.34
N LEU A 290 -10.30 4.63 -0.91
CA LEU A 290 -9.07 4.39 -1.66
C LEU A 290 -7.98 3.76 -0.79
N LYS A 291 -7.86 4.16 0.48
CA LYS A 291 -6.94 3.53 1.44
C LYS A 291 -7.25 2.05 1.62
N LYS A 292 -8.51 1.67 1.80
CA LYS A 292 -8.91 0.26 1.90
C LYS A 292 -8.55 -0.54 0.64
N VAL A 293 -8.86 -0.01 -0.55
CA VAL A 293 -8.52 -0.66 -1.83
C VAL A 293 -7.00 -0.86 -1.94
N THR A 294 -6.22 0.15 -1.55
CA THR A 294 -4.76 0.10 -1.55
C THR A 294 -4.24 -1.00 -0.61
N GLU A 295 -4.74 -1.08 0.62
CA GLU A 295 -4.31 -2.09 1.59
C GLU A 295 -4.58 -3.52 1.11
N ILE A 296 -5.70 -3.74 0.42
CA ILE A 296 -6.02 -5.04 -0.20
C ILE A 296 -5.07 -5.31 -1.37
N ALA A 297 -4.86 -4.36 -2.26
CA ALA A 297 -3.97 -4.51 -3.41
C ALA A 297 -2.53 -4.85 -2.99
N VAL A 298 -2.00 -4.20 -1.95
CA VAL A 298 -0.67 -4.49 -1.39
C VAL A 298 -0.59 -5.91 -0.85
N LYS A 299 -1.55 -6.30 0.00
CA LYS A 299 -1.58 -7.65 0.59
C LYS A 299 -1.67 -8.72 -0.50
N PHE A 300 -2.50 -8.50 -1.52
CA PHE A 300 -2.65 -9.42 -2.63
C PHE A 300 -1.37 -9.53 -3.46
N ALA A 301 -0.75 -8.40 -3.82
CA ALA A 301 0.52 -8.37 -4.56
C ALA A 301 1.66 -9.08 -3.81
N GLU A 302 1.75 -8.93 -2.49
CA GLU A 302 2.71 -9.68 -1.67
C GLU A 302 2.46 -11.19 -1.72
N VAL A 303 1.20 -11.61 -1.64
CA VAL A 303 0.81 -13.02 -1.72
C VAL A 303 1.10 -13.60 -3.12
N GLU A 304 0.82 -12.87 -4.19
CA GLU A 304 1.15 -13.28 -5.55
C GLU A 304 2.65 -13.38 -5.77
N LYS A 305 3.43 -12.40 -5.32
CA LYS A 305 4.90 -12.44 -5.39
C LYS A 305 5.45 -13.67 -4.67
N ARG A 306 4.91 -14.02 -3.49
CA ARG A 306 5.29 -15.27 -2.78
C ARG A 306 4.92 -16.52 -3.57
N LYS A 307 3.68 -16.59 -4.09
CA LYS A 307 3.23 -17.73 -4.92
C LYS A 307 4.10 -17.91 -6.15
N GLU A 308 4.51 -16.83 -6.79
CA GLU A 308 5.36 -16.87 -7.98
C GLU A 308 6.77 -17.34 -7.63
N VAL A 309 7.37 -16.80 -6.55
CA VAL A 309 8.65 -17.29 -6.03
C VAL A 309 8.58 -18.78 -5.68
N ASP A 310 7.51 -19.25 -5.04
CA ASP A 310 7.30 -20.66 -4.72
C ASP A 310 7.15 -21.55 -5.97
N ARG A 311 6.46 -21.05 -7.01
CA ARG A 311 6.34 -21.74 -8.30
C ARG A 311 7.70 -21.87 -8.97
N LEU A 312 8.45 -20.77 -9.07
CA LEU A 312 9.78 -20.75 -9.64
C LEU A 312 10.73 -21.68 -8.87
N LEU A 313 10.71 -21.64 -7.54
CA LEU A 313 11.47 -22.56 -6.70
C LEU A 313 11.12 -24.03 -7.01
N LYS A 314 9.83 -24.37 -7.15
CA LYS A 314 9.41 -25.73 -7.55
C LYS A 314 9.91 -26.10 -8.94
N VAL A 315 9.95 -25.16 -9.88
CA VAL A 315 10.52 -25.39 -11.23
C VAL A 315 12.02 -25.69 -11.13
N TYR A 316 12.79 -24.88 -10.40
CA TYR A 316 14.22 -25.11 -10.21
C TYR A 316 14.51 -26.43 -9.48
N MET A 317 13.70 -26.80 -8.47
CA MET A 317 13.82 -28.10 -7.81
C MET A 317 13.54 -29.26 -8.78
N LYS A 318 12.51 -29.15 -9.64
CA LYS A 318 12.23 -30.15 -10.67
C LYS A 318 13.34 -30.23 -11.73
N MET A 319 13.96 -29.11 -12.08
CA MET A 319 15.13 -29.10 -12.98
C MET A 319 16.30 -29.87 -12.35
N LEU A 320 16.59 -29.63 -11.07
CA LEU A 320 17.64 -30.35 -10.32
C LEU A 320 17.37 -31.86 -10.18
N ASP A 321 16.09 -32.25 -10.17
CA ASP A 321 15.64 -33.65 -10.19
C ASP A 321 15.58 -34.26 -11.60
N SER A 322 15.64 -33.44 -12.66
CA SER A 322 15.47 -33.90 -14.03
C SER A 322 16.62 -34.78 -14.48
N GLN A 323 16.29 -35.93 -15.06
CA GLN A 323 17.29 -36.82 -15.64
C GLN A 323 17.61 -36.52 -17.12
N PHE A 324 16.82 -35.68 -17.77
CA PHE A 324 16.85 -35.53 -19.23
C PHE A 324 17.82 -34.45 -19.74
N ASP A 325 18.16 -33.46 -18.90
CA ASP A 325 18.99 -32.32 -19.29
C ASP A 325 20.16 -32.12 -18.33
N PHE A 326 21.37 -31.97 -18.86
CA PHE A 326 22.58 -31.79 -18.06
C PHE A 326 22.61 -30.41 -17.39
N ASP A 327 22.19 -29.36 -18.09
CA ASP A 327 22.16 -27.99 -17.55
C ASP A 327 21.14 -27.84 -16.42
N SER A 328 20.12 -28.70 -16.40
CA SER A 328 19.13 -28.80 -15.32
C SER A 328 19.68 -29.52 -14.08
N ARG A 329 20.55 -30.53 -14.25
CA ARG A 329 21.18 -31.30 -13.16
C ARG A 329 22.32 -30.52 -12.46
N LEU A 330 23.08 -29.74 -13.23
CA LEU A 330 24.10 -28.82 -12.76
C LEU A 330 23.66 -27.39 -13.05
N LEU A 331 22.71 -26.91 -12.25
CA LEU A 331 22.06 -25.62 -12.45
C LEU A 331 23.06 -24.48 -12.21
N ARG A 332 23.12 -23.53 -13.15
CA ARG A 332 24.01 -22.37 -13.11
C ARG A 332 23.18 -21.09 -13.20
N ILE A 333 23.28 -20.25 -12.19
CA ILE A 333 22.58 -18.96 -12.14
C ILE A 333 23.63 -17.85 -12.12
N ASN A 334 23.59 -16.97 -13.12
CA ASN A 334 24.46 -15.80 -13.18
C ASN A 334 23.90 -14.72 -12.23
N LEU A 335 24.68 -14.39 -11.20
CA LEU A 335 24.31 -13.44 -10.15
C LEU A 335 24.51 -11.97 -10.55
N GLU A 336 25.12 -11.71 -11.71
CA GLU A 336 25.32 -10.36 -12.25
C GLU A 336 24.22 -9.93 -13.23
N LYS A 337 23.33 -10.85 -13.62
CA LYS A 337 22.10 -10.47 -14.32
C LYS A 337 21.14 -9.89 -13.27
N ASP A 338 20.77 -8.62 -13.44
CA ASP A 338 19.82 -7.90 -12.57
C ASP A 338 18.40 -8.48 -12.70
N ASP A 339 18.19 -9.67 -12.14
CA ASP A 339 16.88 -10.27 -11.97
C ASP A 339 16.68 -10.54 -10.47
N GLU A 340 15.88 -9.68 -9.83
CA GLU A 340 15.58 -9.76 -8.40
C GLU A 340 15.05 -11.14 -8.00
N HIS A 341 14.28 -11.79 -8.87
CA HIS A 341 13.72 -13.12 -8.60
C HIS A 341 14.84 -14.17 -8.49
N ASN A 342 15.86 -14.10 -9.33
CA ASN A 342 16.98 -15.05 -9.30
C ASN A 342 17.78 -14.93 -8.00
N LEU A 343 17.97 -13.73 -7.45
CA LEU A 343 18.66 -13.55 -6.17
C LEU A 343 17.88 -14.16 -5.00
N VAL A 344 16.56 -13.92 -4.96
CA VAL A 344 15.68 -14.50 -3.92
C VAL A 344 15.66 -16.02 -4.01
N ILE A 345 15.57 -16.57 -5.22
CA ILE A 345 15.56 -18.01 -5.46
C ILE A 345 16.90 -18.65 -5.09
N VAL A 346 18.03 -18.02 -5.44
CA VAL A 346 19.38 -18.47 -5.04
C VAL A 346 19.48 -18.61 -3.53
N ASP A 347 18.98 -17.65 -2.77
CA ASP A 347 18.99 -17.71 -1.31
C ASP A 347 18.08 -18.82 -0.76
N LEU A 348 16.92 -19.04 -1.38
CA LEU A 348 16.01 -20.13 -1.00
C LEU A 348 16.62 -21.52 -1.32
N LEU A 349 17.28 -21.66 -2.46
CA LEU A 349 17.98 -22.89 -2.86
C LEU A 349 19.14 -23.18 -1.91
N ARG A 350 19.93 -22.18 -1.50
CA ARG A 350 21.03 -22.33 -0.52
C ARG A 350 20.56 -22.80 0.84
N LYS A 351 19.37 -22.37 1.28
CA LYS A 351 18.77 -22.76 2.55
C LYS A 351 18.12 -24.15 2.50
N ASN A 352 17.93 -24.71 1.31
CA ASN A 352 17.26 -26.00 1.14
C ASN A 352 18.26 -27.16 1.40
N PRO A 353 18.00 -28.05 2.38
CA PRO A 353 18.92 -29.14 2.72
C PRO A 353 19.08 -30.20 1.61
N LYS A 354 18.17 -30.23 0.64
CA LYS A 354 18.23 -31.14 -0.51
C LYS A 354 19.10 -30.61 -1.65
N VAL A 355 19.66 -29.40 -1.54
CA VAL A 355 20.44 -28.77 -2.61
C VAL A 355 21.82 -28.43 -2.10
N LEU A 356 22.83 -28.89 -2.81
CA LEU A 356 24.21 -28.48 -2.62
C LEU A 356 24.47 -27.24 -3.46
N SER A 357 25.19 -26.28 -2.90
CA SER A 357 25.52 -25.03 -3.57
C SER A 357 27.01 -24.74 -3.53
N ALA A 358 27.49 -23.99 -4.51
CA ALA A 358 28.82 -23.42 -4.55
C ALA A 358 28.80 -22.09 -5.34
N GLU A 359 29.77 -21.23 -5.08
CA GLU A 359 29.99 -20.01 -5.84
C GLU A 359 31.22 -20.17 -6.73
N TRP A 360 31.14 -19.64 -7.96
CA TRP A 360 32.25 -19.63 -8.90
C TRP A 360 32.40 -18.27 -9.56
N HIS A 361 33.65 -17.86 -9.80
CA HIS A 361 33.97 -16.61 -10.49
C HIS A 361 34.50 -16.90 -11.91
N ASP A 362 33.71 -16.53 -12.90
CA ASP A 362 34.17 -16.43 -14.29
C ASP A 362 34.82 -15.07 -14.56
N ALA A 363 35.36 -14.86 -15.76
CA ALA A 363 36.09 -13.64 -16.09
C ALA A 363 35.23 -12.38 -15.88
N ASP A 364 33.96 -12.47 -16.28
CA ASP A 364 33.04 -11.33 -16.31
C ASP A 364 31.78 -11.53 -15.48
N SER A 365 31.62 -12.66 -14.78
CA SER A 365 30.41 -12.92 -14.00
C SER A 365 30.64 -13.77 -12.77
N LYS A 366 29.89 -13.49 -11.70
CA LYS A 366 29.72 -14.39 -10.56
C LYS A 366 28.57 -15.38 -10.82
N ILE A 367 28.83 -16.67 -10.67
CA ILE A 367 27.87 -17.74 -10.90
C ILE A 367 27.60 -18.50 -9.59
N ALA A 368 26.32 -18.72 -9.28
CA ALA A 368 25.89 -19.71 -8.29
C ALA A 368 25.61 -21.04 -8.99
N VAL A 369 26.22 -22.10 -8.48
CA VAL A 369 26.09 -23.46 -8.98
C VAL A 369 25.30 -24.28 -7.97
N PHE A 370 24.36 -25.09 -8.46
CA PHE A 370 23.51 -25.95 -7.64
C PHE A 370 23.42 -27.37 -8.18
N VAL A 371 23.39 -28.34 -7.28
CA VAL A 371 23.16 -29.76 -7.58
C VAL A 371 22.26 -30.36 -6.50
N ASN A 372 21.40 -31.32 -6.88
CA ASN A 372 20.62 -32.07 -5.90
C ASN A 372 21.55 -32.89 -4.97
N ASN A 373 21.27 -32.89 -3.68
CA ASN A 373 21.97 -33.68 -2.65
C ASN A 373 21.59 -35.17 -2.74
N ASN A 374 21.81 -35.76 -3.90
CA ASN A 374 21.62 -37.16 -4.20
C ASN A 374 22.91 -37.69 -4.83
N GLN A 375 23.55 -38.64 -4.13
CA GLN A 375 24.84 -39.20 -4.56
C GLN A 375 24.77 -39.82 -5.95
N ASN A 376 23.66 -40.45 -6.32
CA ASN A 376 23.50 -41.05 -7.65
C ASN A 376 23.47 -39.97 -8.73
N ASN A 377 22.80 -38.84 -8.49
CA ASN A 377 22.79 -37.72 -9.44
C ASN A 377 24.20 -37.15 -9.64
N ILE A 378 24.97 -37.00 -8.57
CA ILE A 378 26.37 -36.50 -8.66
C ILE A 378 27.26 -37.48 -9.43
N LYS A 379 27.09 -38.80 -9.23
CA LYS A 379 27.81 -39.83 -10.00
C LYS A 379 27.45 -39.79 -11.49
N GLU A 380 26.17 -39.64 -11.80
CA GLU A 380 25.67 -39.50 -13.17
C GLU A 380 26.22 -38.24 -13.85
N ILE A 381 26.20 -37.09 -13.17
CA ILE A 381 26.80 -35.83 -13.67
C ILE A 381 28.27 -36.04 -14.01
N ASN A 382 29.06 -36.64 -13.11
CA ASN A 382 30.48 -36.90 -13.33
C ASN A 382 30.72 -37.84 -14.54
N SER A 383 29.85 -38.84 -14.71
CA SER A 383 29.91 -39.78 -15.83
C SER A 383 29.53 -39.11 -17.16
N LEU A 384 28.49 -38.27 -17.16
CA LEU A 384 28.05 -37.51 -18.34
C LEU A 384 29.13 -36.54 -18.82
N ILE A 385 29.82 -35.88 -17.89
CA ILE A 385 30.96 -35.01 -18.20
C ILE A 385 32.08 -35.80 -18.89
N TYR A 386 32.40 -37.00 -18.38
CA TYR A 386 33.45 -37.84 -18.94
C TYR A 386 33.11 -38.39 -20.33
N GLN A 387 31.84 -38.77 -20.55
CA GLN A 387 31.39 -39.40 -21.79
C GLN A 387 31.19 -38.42 -22.95
N ASN A 388 30.90 -37.14 -22.67
CA ASN A 388 30.57 -36.15 -23.69
C ASN A 388 31.66 -35.10 -23.86
N TYR A 389 32.29 -35.10 -25.03
CA TYR A 389 33.35 -34.14 -25.39
C TYR A 389 32.87 -32.68 -25.51
N ARG A 390 31.54 -32.45 -25.50
CA ARG A 390 30.92 -31.12 -25.56
C ARG A 390 31.12 -30.31 -24.27
N PHE A 391 31.38 -30.98 -23.15
CA PHE A 391 31.50 -30.27 -21.87
C PHE A 391 32.84 -29.55 -21.75
N THR A 392 32.75 -28.24 -21.47
CA THR A 392 33.92 -27.37 -21.33
C THR A 392 34.63 -27.58 -19.99
N THR A 393 35.88 -27.11 -19.92
CA THR A 393 36.70 -27.05 -18.70
C THR A 393 35.94 -26.46 -17.50
N GLU A 394 35.01 -25.54 -17.73
CA GLU A 394 34.20 -24.86 -16.70
C GLU A 394 33.24 -25.81 -15.99
N HIS A 395 32.59 -26.74 -16.69
CA HIS A 395 31.65 -27.68 -16.07
C HIS A 395 32.32 -28.62 -15.07
N ILE A 396 33.55 -29.05 -15.39
CA ILE A 396 34.38 -29.85 -14.49
C ILE A 396 34.76 -29.04 -13.25
N LEU A 397 35.06 -27.75 -13.43
CA LEU A 397 35.44 -26.85 -12.33
C LEU A 397 34.24 -26.48 -11.43
N TYR A 398 33.04 -26.30 -11.99
CA TYR A 398 31.81 -26.13 -11.22
C TYR A 398 31.51 -27.36 -10.36
N LEU A 399 31.61 -28.57 -10.94
CA LEU A 399 31.47 -29.81 -10.18
C LEU A 399 32.52 -29.92 -9.07
N LYS A 400 33.79 -29.59 -9.37
CA LYS A 400 34.87 -29.55 -8.37
C LYS A 400 34.53 -28.60 -7.22
N ALA A 401 34.02 -27.41 -7.50
CA ALA A 401 33.66 -26.43 -6.47
C ALA A 401 32.55 -26.94 -5.53
N ILE A 402 31.52 -27.58 -6.09
CA ILE A 402 30.44 -28.22 -5.31
C ILE A 402 31.00 -29.31 -4.40
N LEU A 403 31.87 -30.18 -4.93
CA LEU A 403 32.45 -31.30 -4.19
C LEU A 403 33.40 -30.85 -3.06
N GLU A 404 34.22 -29.81 -3.30
CA GLU A 404 35.16 -29.29 -2.29
C GLU A 404 34.43 -28.54 -1.16
N LEU A 405 33.42 -27.73 -1.48
CA LEU A 405 32.69 -26.96 -0.46
C LEU A 405 31.80 -27.86 0.42
N ASN A 406 31.27 -28.95 -0.14
CA ASN A 406 30.34 -29.85 0.52
C ASN A 406 30.99 -31.21 0.88
N GLU A 407 32.33 -31.26 1.02
CA GLU A 407 33.09 -32.50 1.24
C GLU A 407 32.59 -33.29 2.46
N LYS A 408 32.19 -32.61 3.53
CA LYS A 408 31.69 -33.25 4.77
C LYS A 408 30.43 -34.09 4.53
N GLU A 409 29.52 -33.62 3.69
CA GLU A 409 28.26 -34.30 3.36
C GLU A 409 28.46 -35.40 2.31
N LEU A 410 29.47 -35.23 1.45
CA LEU A 410 29.74 -36.11 0.33
C LEU A 410 30.80 -37.18 0.60
N LYS A 411 31.35 -37.30 1.81
CA LYS A 411 32.33 -38.35 2.17
C LYS A 411 32.01 -39.76 1.66
N PRO A 412 30.74 -40.23 1.66
CA PRO A 412 30.42 -41.57 1.14
C PRO A 412 30.67 -41.73 -0.36
N ILE A 413 30.53 -40.67 -1.16
CA ILE A 413 30.72 -40.74 -2.63
C ILE A 413 32.17 -41.03 -3.00
N PHE A 414 33.13 -40.54 -2.19
CA PHE A 414 34.55 -40.74 -2.39
C PHE A 414 35.04 -42.14 -1.98
N LYS A 415 34.17 -42.97 -1.40
CA LYS A 415 34.45 -44.41 -1.17
C LYS A 415 34.17 -45.25 -2.40
N ASP A 416 33.48 -44.71 -3.39
CA ASP A 416 33.20 -45.38 -4.65
C ASP A 416 34.40 -45.24 -5.61
N GLU A 417 35.09 -46.36 -5.86
CA GLU A 417 36.28 -46.41 -6.70
C GLU A 417 36.01 -45.98 -8.15
N GLU A 418 34.83 -46.30 -8.69
CA GLU A 418 34.46 -45.95 -10.07
C GLU A 418 34.26 -44.44 -10.21
N PHE A 419 33.59 -43.84 -9.22
CA PHE A 419 33.41 -42.39 -9.16
C PHE A 419 34.76 -41.68 -9.06
N VAL A 420 35.63 -42.08 -8.13
CA VAL A 420 36.96 -41.48 -7.92
C VAL A 420 37.81 -41.57 -9.18
N LYS A 421 37.79 -42.70 -9.87
CA LYS A 421 38.54 -42.91 -11.12
C LYS A 421 38.04 -41.98 -12.24
N THR A 422 36.73 -41.88 -12.43
CA THR A 422 36.13 -41.03 -13.46
C THR A 422 36.32 -39.55 -13.17
N TYR A 423 36.12 -39.14 -11.91
CA TYR A 423 36.34 -37.77 -11.46
C TYR A 423 37.82 -37.37 -11.59
N GLY A 424 38.73 -38.27 -11.23
CA GLY A 424 40.17 -38.08 -11.41
C GLY A 424 40.54 -37.83 -12.87
N LYS A 425 40.00 -38.61 -13.81
CA LYS A 425 40.23 -38.39 -15.26
C LYS A 425 39.69 -37.06 -15.77
N ASN A 426 38.48 -36.66 -15.33
CA ASN A 426 37.90 -35.36 -15.66
C ASN A 426 38.81 -34.21 -15.18
N LEU A 427 39.29 -34.27 -13.93
CA LEU A 427 40.22 -33.27 -13.39
C LEU A 427 41.56 -33.25 -14.12
N GLN A 428 42.10 -34.42 -14.49
CA GLN A 428 43.35 -34.51 -15.26
C GLN A 428 43.24 -33.79 -16.61
N ALA A 429 42.11 -33.97 -17.31
CA ALA A 429 41.84 -33.28 -18.58
C ALA A 429 41.90 -31.75 -18.42
N VAL A 430 41.37 -31.22 -17.31
CA VAL A 430 41.46 -29.79 -16.99
C VAL A 430 42.88 -29.37 -16.65
N TYR A 431 43.58 -30.09 -15.77
CA TYR A 431 44.93 -29.73 -15.34
C TYR A 431 45.93 -29.73 -16.49
N PHE A 432 45.73 -30.57 -17.51
CA PHE A 432 46.55 -30.58 -18.72
C PHE A 432 46.52 -29.28 -19.53
N ASN A 433 45.54 -28.41 -19.30
CA ASN A 433 45.48 -27.07 -19.89
C ASN A 433 46.33 -26.04 -19.12
N TYR A 434 46.66 -26.32 -17.86
CA TYR A 434 47.39 -25.41 -16.97
C TYR A 434 48.84 -25.86 -16.70
N ILE A 435 49.23 -27.05 -17.13
CA ILE A 435 50.61 -27.53 -17.04
C ILE A 435 51.31 -27.50 -18.39
N PRO A 436 52.64 -27.28 -18.42
CA PRO A 436 53.43 -27.36 -19.65
C PRO A 436 53.33 -28.70 -20.38
N TRP A 437 53.51 -28.67 -21.71
CA TRP A 437 53.35 -29.83 -22.60
C TRP A 437 54.22 -31.04 -22.21
N PHE A 438 55.41 -30.83 -21.63
CA PHE A 438 56.32 -31.92 -21.26
C PHE A 438 55.79 -32.80 -20.11
N TYR A 439 54.87 -32.30 -19.27
CA TYR A 439 54.18 -33.14 -18.28
C TYR A 439 53.26 -34.18 -18.94
N LYS A 440 52.77 -33.90 -20.16
CA LYS A 440 51.99 -34.85 -20.96
C LYS A 440 52.87 -36.01 -21.44
N LEU A 441 54.14 -35.74 -21.77
CA LEU A 441 55.12 -36.78 -22.09
C LEU A 441 55.43 -37.66 -20.87
N PHE A 442 55.66 -37.05 -19.69
CA PHE A 442 55.90 -37.82 -18.47
C PHE A 442 54.71 -38.67 -18.05
N TYR A 443 53.48 -38.21 -18.33
CA TYR A 443 52.27 -39.01 -18.16
C TYR A 443 52.25 -40.20 -19.12
N PHE A 444 52.57 -39.99 -20.40
CA PHE A 444 52.66 -41.06 -21.40
C PHE A 444 53.73 -42.11 -21.04
N LEU A 445 54.85 -41.66 -20.45
CA LEU A 445 55.95 -42.52 -19.98
C LEU A 445 55.69 -43.17 -18.61
N GLY A 446 54.54 -42.92 -17.98
CA GLY A 446 54.16 -43.54 -16.70
C GLY A 446 54.90 -43.00 -15.47
N ILE A 447 55.55 -41.83 -15.56
CA ILE A 447 56.33 -41.25 -14.45
C ILE A 447 55.42 -40.46 -13.50
N THR A 448 54.69 -41.18 -12.65
CA THR A 448 53.65 -40.63 -11.78
C THR A 448 54.10 -39.55 -10.78
N PRO A 449 55.31 -39.58 -10.16
CA PRO A 449 55.69 -38.56 -9.18
C PRO A 449 55.85 -37.17 -9.80
N ILE A 450 56.41 -37.10 -11.02
CA ILE A 450 56.62 -35.85 -11.75
C ILE A 450 55.26 -35.28 -12.18
N VAL A 451 54.37 -36.14 -12.68
CA VAL A 451 53.02 -35.73 -13.10
C VAL A 451 52.19 -35.22 -11.92
N ASN A 452 52.29 -35.86 -10.76
CA ASN A 452 51.61 -35.43 -9.53
C ASN A 452 52.08 -34.03 -9.06
N SER A 453 53.38 -33.73 -9.18
CA SER A 453 53.91 -32.39 -8.94
C SER A 453 53.34 -31.36 -9.92
N GLY A 454 53.18 -31.74 -11.20
CA GLY A 454 52.49 -30.93 -12.20
C GLY A 454 51.03 -30.64 -11.83
N TYR A 455 50.27 -31.64 -11.39
CA TYR A 455 48.88 -31.46 -10.95
C TYR A 455 48.76 -30.57 -9.71
N ALA A 456 49.67 -30.68 -8.74
CA ALA A 456 49.72 -29.77 -7.60
C ALA A 456 49.92 -28.31 -8.04
N LYS A 457 50.77 -28.08 -9.05
CA LYS A 457 50.99 -26.76 -9.64
C LYS A 457 49.78 -26.24 -10.42
N ALA A 458 49.08 -27.08 -11.17
CA ALA A 458 47.83 -26.68 -11.83
C ALA A 458 46.74 -26.30 -10.83
N LYS A 459 46.61 -27.07 -9.74
CA LYS A 459 45.67 -26.77 -8.67
C LYS A 459 45.96 -25.40 -8.03
N SER A 460 47.23 -25.09 -7.74
CA SER A 460 47.59 -23.78 -7.17
C SER A 460 47.35 -22.62 -8.13
N ILE A 461 47.64 -22.78 -9.42
CA ILE A 461 47.33 -21.77 -10.45
C ILE A 461 45.82 -21.51 -10.53
N LEU A 462 45.00 -22.56 -10.54
CA LEU A 462 43.55 -22.43 -10.57
C LEU A 462 43.00 -21.72 -9.34
N THR A 463 43.49 -22.07 -8.15
CA THR A 463 43.11 -21.38 -6.90
C THR A 463 43.51 -19.90 -6.95
N PHE A 464 44.72 -19.60 -7.42
CA PHE A 464 45.18 -18.21 -7.56
C PHE A 464 44.31 -17.41 -8.53
N LEU A 465 43.99 -17.98 -9.70
CA LEU A 465 43.10 -17.35 -10.69
C LEU A 465 41.70 -17.09 -10.12
N GLN A 466 41.16 -18.01 -9.32
CA GLN A 466 39.86 -17.80 -8.65
C GLN A 466 39.93 -16.68 -7.61
N MET A 467 40.99 -16.63 -6.80
CA MET A 467 41.19 -15.55 -5.82
C MET A 467 41.37 -14.18 -6.49
N ASP A 468 42.13 -14.12 -7.59
CA ASP A 468 42.33 -12.89 -8.35
C ASP A 468 41.01 -12.39 -8.97
N ARG A 469 40.21 -13.28 -9.56
CA ARG A 469 38.86 -12.94 -10.07
C ARG A 469 37.92 -12.47 -8.97
N GLN A 470 37.94 -13.11 -7.80
CA GLN A 470 37.16 -12.68 -6.64
C GLN A 470 37.55 -11.27 -6.18
N PHE A 471 38.85 -10.98 -6.12
CA PHE A 471 39.36 -9.66 -5.76
C PHE A 471 38.97 -8.58 -6.80
N LEU A 472 39.14 -8.86 -8.09
CA LEU A 472 38.73 -7.97 -9.17
C LEU A 472 37.22 -7.69 -9.14
N TYR A 473 36.40 -8.72 -8.87
CA TYR A 473 34.95 -8.57 -8.70
C TYR A 473 34.60 -7.64 -7.53
N GLN A 474 35.19 -7.86 -6.35
CA GLN A 474 34.97 -6.99 -5.18
C GLN A 474 35.33 -5.53 -5.50
N LYS A 475 36.48 -5.31 -6.15
CA LYS A 475 36.91 -3.98 -6.57
C LYS A 475 35.97 -3.33 -7.59
N ARG A 476 35.45 -4.08 -8.57
CA ARG A 476 34.44 -3.59 -9.53
C ARG A 476 33.16 -3.17 -8.81
N ARG A 477 32.66 -4.01 -7.90
CA ARG A 477 31.44 -3.75 -7.13
C ARG A 477 31.57 -2.54 -6.21
N GLU A 478 32.70 -2.40 -5.51
CA GLU A 478 32.98 -1.21 -4.70
C GLU A 478 33.05 0.07 -5.53
N ASN A 479 33.69 0.02 -6.70
CA ASN A 479 33.76 1.17 -7.61
C ASN A 479 32.38 1.55 -8.15
N PHE A 480 31.53 0.56 -8.48
CA PHE A 480 30.16 0.79 -8.88
C PHE A 480 29.34 1.48 -7.77
N PHE A 481 29.46 1.00 -6.52
CA PHE A 481 28.80 1.66 -5.38
C PHE A 481 29.32 3.08 -5.13
N LYS A 482 30.64 3.29 -5.21
CA LYS A 482 31.25 4.64 -5.09
C LYS A 482 30.77 5.58 -6.19
N LYS A 483 30.63 5.09 -7.43
CA LYS A 483 30.10 5.86 -8.55
C LYS A 483 28.63 6.23 -8.32
N LYS A 484 27.78 5.27 -7.94
CA LYS A 484 26.37 5.53 -7.59
C LYS A 484 26.22 6.51 -6.42
N LEU A 485 27.08 6.42 -5.40
CA LEU A 485 27.08 7.36 -4.27
C LEU A 485 27.44 8.79 -4.72
N ARG A 486 28.49 8.96 -5.54
CA ARG A 486 28.83 10.29 -6.09
C ARG A 486 27.73 10.86 -6.96
N GLU A 487 27.15 10.04 -7.85
CA GLU A 487 26.01 10.48 -8.68
C GLU A 487 24.84 10.94 -7.81
N ARG A 488 24.59 10.27 -6.67
CA ARG A 488 23.57 10.68 -5.69
C ARG A 488 23.91 11.99 -5.01
N GLU A 489 25.15 12.17 -4.56
CA GLU A 489 25.62 13.41 -3.95
C GLU A 489 25.52 14.59 -4.92
N GLU A 490 25.96 14.41 -6.17
CA GLU A 490 25.85 15.44 -7.24
C GLU A 490 24.40 15.80 -7.56
N ARG A 491 23.49 14.82 -7.59
CA ARG A 491 22.04 15.07 -7.79
C ARG A 491 21.45 15.86 -6.61
N LEU A 492 21.74 15.46 -5.37
CA LEU A 492 21.27 16.16 -4.17
C LEU A 492 21.81 17.60 -4.09
N GLU A 493 23.06 17.84 -4.50
CA GLU A 493 23.61 19.19 -4.60
C GLU A 493 22.89 20.03 -5.65
N LYS A 494 22.60 19.47 -6.83
CA LYS A 494 21.82 20.14 -7.88
C LYS A 494 20.40 20.49 -7.41
N GLU A 495 19.74 19.58 -6.70
CA GLU A 495 18.41 19.82 -6.13
C GLU A 495 18.42 20.92 -5.07
N LYS A 496 19.37 20.89 -4.13
CA LYS A 496 19.54 21.95 -3.12
C LYS A 496 19.77 23.30 -3.79
N LYS A 497 20.61 23.35 -4.83
CA LYS A 497 20.84 24.53 -5.66
C LYS A 497 19.53 25.04 -6.30
N GLN A 498 18.72 24.16 -6.88
CA GLN A 498 17.43 24.53 -7.47
C GLN A 498 16.38 24.99 -6.45
N GLN A 499 16.31 24.36 -5.27
CA GLN A 499 15.42 24.77 -4.19
C GLN A 499 15.79 26.17 -3.68
N LEU A 500 17.08 26.45 -3.52
CA LEU A 500 17.56 27.78 -3.15
C LEU A 500 17.22 28.82 -4.23
N LYS A 501 17.32 28.48 -5.54
CA LYS A 501 16.87 29.35 -6.64
C LYS A 501 15.38 29.70 -6.48
N LYS A 502 14.51 28.70 -6.27
CA LYS A 502 13.06 28.91 -6.10
C LYS A 502 12.75 29.76 -4.87
N ALA A 503 13.41 29.50 -3.75
CA ALA A 503 13.25 30.28 -2.53
C ALA A 503 13.66 31.75 -2.73
N LEU A 504 14.75 32.00 -3.47
CA LEU A 504 15.20 33.36 -3.75
C LEU A 504 14.20 34.09 -4.65
N VAL A 505 13.68 33.45 -5.70
CA VAL A 505 12.63 34.02 -6.56
C VAL A 505 11.38 34.37 -5.75
N SER A 506 10.95 33.48 -4.83
CA SER A 506 9.80 33.75 -3.96
C SER A 506 10.06 34.92 -3.01
N ALA A 507 11.27 35.01 -2.44
CA ALA A 507 11.65 36.10 -1.54
C ALA A 507 11.68 37.45 -2.28
N LEU A 508 12.22 37.48 -3.51
CA LEU A 508 12.20 38.67 -4.37
C LEU A 508 10.77 39.08 -4.73
N SER A 509 9.91 38.11 -5.08
CA SER A 509 8.51 38.39 -5.44
C SER A 509 7.73 38.96 -4.26
N ASP A 510 7.95 38.43 -3.05
CA ASP A 510 7.33 38.94 -1.83
C ASP A 510 7.82 40.36 -1.49
N ALA A 511 9.12 40.63 -1.67
CA ALA A 511 9.70 41.95 -1.46
C ALA A 511 9.12 43.00 -2.42
N TYR A 512 9.18 42.74 -3.73
CA TYR A 512 8.76 43.70 -4.75
C TYR A 512 7.25 43.91 -4.77
N PHE A 513 6.46 42.83 -4.82
CA PHE A 513 5.03 42.94 -5.16
C PHE A 513 4.10 42.99 -3.94
N LYS A 514 4.54 42.49 -2.77
CA LYS A 514 3.70 42.47 -1.56
C LYS A 514 4.15 43.48 -0.52
N LYS A 515 5.46 43.58 -0.28
CA LYS A 515 6.05 44.47 0.73
C LYS A 515 6.46 45.83 0.17
N ASN A 516 6.39 46.02 -1.16
CA ASN A 516 6.69 47.27 -1.85
C ASN A 516 8.08 47.83 -1.47
N CYS A 517 9.10 46.94 -1.41
CA CYS A 517 10.46 47.30 -1.01
C CYS A 517 11.51 46.77 -2.00
N LEU A 518 12.68 47.43 -2.05
CA LEU A 518 13.83 46.95 -2.83
C LEU A 518 14.60 45.89 -2.02
N PRO A 519 14.68 44.62 -2.48
CA PRO A 519 15.41 43.57 -1.79
C PRO A 519 16.93 43.75 -1.98
N SER A 520 17.55 44.46 -1.03
CA SER A 520 19.01 44.50 -0.91
C SER A 520 19.55 43.20 -0.29
N VAL A 521 20.85 42.95 -0.45
CA VAL A 521 21.54 41.77 0.12
C VAL A 521 21.39 41.74 1.65
N ASP A 522 21.51 42.89 2.32
CA ASP A 522 21.29 43.01 3.76
C ASP A 522 19.84 42.71 4.13
N TRP A 523 18.89 43.25 3.36
CA TRP A 523 17.47 43.04 3.62
C TRP A 523 17.08 41.57 3.47
N LEU A 524 17.61 40.88 2.46
CA LEU A 524 17.40 39.44 2.27
C LEU A 524 18.04 38.63 3.39
N GLY A 525 19.23 39.00 3.86
CA GLY A 525 19.89 38.32 4.98
C GLY A 525 19.17 38.50 6.32
N MET A 526 18.54 39.65 6.56
CA MET A 526 17.79 39.91 7.78
C MET A 526 16.40 39.26 7.78
N ASN A 527 15.71 39.23 6.64
CA ASN A 527 14.33 38.72 6.56
C ASN A 527 14.25 37.23 6.18
N TYR A 528 15.29 36.68 5.57
CA TYR A 528 15.35 35.28 5.14
C TYR A 528 16.68 34.65 5.56
N PRO A 529 16.73 34.01 6.75
CA PRO A 529 17.96 33.43 7.31
C PRO A 529 18.65 32.39 6.42
N ALA A 530 17.95 31.88 5.41
CA ALA A 530 18.48 30.95 4.41
C ALA A 530 19.58 31.59 3.52
N PHE A 531 19.57 32.92 3.36
CA PHE A 531 20.47 33.65 2.48
C PHE A 531 21.50 34.44 3.29
N SER A 532 22.75 33.99 3.29
CA SER A 532 23.90 34.79 3.76
C SER A 532 24.53 35.53 2.58
N ALA A 533 25.28 36.60 2.85
CA ALA A 533 25.99 37.37 1.82
C ALA A 533 26.90 36.47 0.95
N GLU A 534 27.66 35.55 1.57
CA GLU A 534 28.51 34.59 0.86
C GLU A 534 27.73 33.61 -0.04
N LYS A 535 26.51 33.22 0.37
CA LYS A 535 25.66 32.33 -0.42
C LYS A 535 25.06 33.07 -1.60
N LEU A 536 24.60 34.31 -1.41
CA LEU A 536 24.08 35.16 -2.47
C LEU A 536 25.18 35.52 -3.49
N GLU A 537 26.41 35.74 -3.03
CA GLU A 537 27.57 35.99 -3.88
C GLU A 537 27.89 34.83 -4.84
N LYS A 538 27.69 33.59 -4.39
CA LYS A 538 27.81 32.40 -5.24
C LYS A 538 26.58 32.16 -6.11
N MET A 539 25.38 32.43 -5.60
CA MET A 539 24.12 32.13 -6.29
C MET A 539 23.80 33.09 -7.43
N ILE A 540 24.07 34.39 -7.26
CA ILE A 540 23.79 35.41 -8.28
C ILE A 540 24.44 35.07 -9.62
N PRO A 541 25.75 34.78 -9.70
CA PRO A 541 26.39 34.37 -10.95
C PRO A 541 25.99 32.95 -11.40
N ASP A 542 25.85 31.98 -10.48
CA ASP A 542 25.45 30.59 -10.82
C ASP A 542 24.08 30.52 -11.52
N PHE A 543 23.15 31.43 -11.20
CA PHE A 543 21.79 31.45 -11.75
C PHE A 543 21.47 32.69 -12.60
N ALA A 544 22.47 33.51 -12.91
CA ALA A 544 22.34 34.73 -13.70
C ALA A 544 21.31 35.75 -13.15
N PHE A 545 21.17 35.85 -11.82
CA PHE A 545 20.43 36.97 -11.24
C PHE A 545 21.15 38.29 -11.52
N LEU A 546 20.39 39.37 -11.66
CA LEU A 546 20.95 40.69 -11.94
C LEU A 546 21.17 41.46 -10.64
N SER A 547 22.22 42.27 -10.58
CA SER A 547 22.52 43.14 -9.44
C SER A 547 22.91 44.52 -9.90
N THR A 548 22.47 45.55 -9.17
CA THR A 548 22.73 46.97 -9.45
C THR A 548 24.21 47.34 -9.43
N THR A 549 25.05 46.59 -8.71
CA THR A 549 26.50 46.83 -8.59
C THR A 549 27.35 45.91 -9.47
N GLY A 550 26.73 45.10 -10.33
CA GLY A 550 27.43 44.20 -11.25
C GLY A 550 28.03 42.97 -10.57
N LYS A 551 29.30 42.65 -10.85
CA LYS A 551 29.96 41.40 -10.43
C LYS A 551 30.40 41.35 -8.96
N SER A 552 30.56 42.50 -8.29
CA SER A 552 30.97 42.58 -6.87
C SER A 552 29.78 42.97 -6.01
N ILE A 553 29.24 42.03 -5.24
CA ILE A 553 28.00 42.23 -4.50
C ILE A 553 28.30 42.95 -3.18
N LYS A 554 27.84 44.20 -3.09
CA LYS A 554 27.88 45.01 -1.87
C LYS A 554 26.63 44.78 -1.01
N PRO A 555 26.68 45.03 0.31
CA PRO A 555 25.54 44.90 1.24
C PRO A 555 24.24 45.60 0.79
N HIS A 556 24.37 46.78 0.17
CA HIS A 556 23.24 47.57 -0.35
C HIS A 556 22.86 47.25 -1.80
N SER A 557 23.41 46.20 -2.40
CA SER A 557 23.11 45.87 -3.80
C SER A 557 21.71 45.28 -3.89
N VAL A 558 20.87 45.88 -4.73
CA VAL A 558 19.53 45.38 -5.03
C VAL A 558 19.64 44.19 -5.99
N ILE A 559 18.94 43.10 -5.67
CA ILE A 559 18.89 41.87 -6.48
C ILE A 559 17.63 41.89 -7.35
N LEU A 560 17.79 41.55 -8.62
CA LEU A 560 16.75 41.52 -9.64
C LEU A 560 16.61 40.11 -10.23
N PHE A 561 15.44 39.82 -10.82
CA PHE A 561 15.22 38.53 -11.47
C PHE A 561 16.17 38.35 -12.68
N PRO A 562 16.50 37.10 -13.05
CA PRO A 562 17.31 36.81 -14.23
C PRO A 562 16.63 37.28 -15.52
N ASN A 563 17.43 37.65 -16.53
CA ASN A 563 16.92 37.93 -17.88
C ASN A 563 16.83 36.64 -18.71
N SER A 564 15.89 35.76 -18.33
CA SER A 564 15.61 34.52 -19.04
C SER A 564 14.10 34.39 -19.34
N PRO A 565 13.71 33.56 -20.33
CA PRO A 565 12.29 33.42 -20.72
C PRO A 565 11.37 33.02 -19.57
N GLU A 566 11.90 32.29 -18.58
CA GLU A 566 11.17 31.87 -17.38
C GLU A 566 10.71 33.04 -16.49
N PHE A 567 11.39 34.19 -16.57
CA PHE A 567 11.14 35.36 -15.71
C PHE A 567 10.61 36.57 -16.48
N GLU A 568 10.25 36.42 -17.75
CA GLU A 568 9.80 37.53 -18.59
C GLU A 568 8.55 38.23 -18.03
N SER A 569 7.59 37.46 -17.49
CA SER A 569 6.40 38.02 -16.82
C SER A 569 6.77 38.82 -15.57
N PHE A 570 7.62 38.27 -14.69
CA PHE A 570 8.07 38.96 -13.48
C PHE A 570 8.88 40.22 -13.79
N ASN A 571 9.72 40.19 -14.82
CA ASN A 571 10.49 41.35 -15.26
C ASN A 571 9.58 42.43 -15.87
N LYS A 572 8.52 42.05 -16.60
CA LYS A 572 7.53 42.98 -17.12
C LYS A 572 6.73 43.64 -15.99
N ASP A 573 6.23 42.85 -15.05
CA ASP A 573 5.49 43.36 -13.89
C ASP A 573 6.36 44.28 -13.03
N LEU A 574 7.64 43.95 -12.86
CA LEU A 574 8.60 44.78 -12.16
C LEU A 574 8.87 46.10 -12.91
N LYS A 575 8.98 46.09 -14.25
CA LYS A 575 9.11 47.32 -15.05
C LYS A 575 7.89 48.22 -14.92
N ASP A 576 6.69 47.64 -14.92
CA ASP A 576 5.45 48.41 -14.78
C ASP A 576 5.34 49.03 -13.39
N LEU A 577 5.69 48.28 -12.34
CA LEU A 577 5.74 48.77 -10.96
C LEU A 577 6.80 49.88 -10.77
N LEU A 578 8.00 49.73 -11.35
CA LEU A 578 9.02 50.78 -11.36
C LEU A 578 8.54 52.04 -12.08
N ASN A 579 7.80 51.90 -13.19
CA ASN A 579 7.23 53.04 -13.90
C ASN A 579 6.17 53.78 -13.06
N GLN A 580 5.35 53.04 -12.31
CA GLN A 580 4.36 53.62 -11.39
C GLN A 580 5.05 54.39 -10.25
N TRP A 581 6.12 53.84 -9.67
CA TRP A 581 6.94 54.52 -8.67
C TRP A 581 7.61 55.79 -9.22
N ILE A 582 8.17 55.75 -10.43
CA ILE A 582 8.80 56.92 -11.08
C ILE A 582 7.76 58.02 -11.38
N ARG A 583 6.53 57.64 -11.74
CA ARG A 583 5.43 58.57 -12.02
C ARG A 583 4.73 59.09 -10.77
N GLY A 584 5.03 58.53 -9.59
CA GLY A 584 4.38 58.88 -8.32
C GLY A 584 2.92 58.41 -8.23
N GLU A 585 2.54 57.39 -9.01
CA GLU A 585 1.18 56.80 -8.99
C GLU A 585 0.96 55.90 -7.75
N VAL A 586 2.05 55.38 -7.18
CA VAL A 586 2.10 54.54 -5.98
C VAL A 586 3.25 55.02 -5.11
N ASP A 587 3.07 55.05 -3.78
CA ASP A 587 4.12 55.45 -2.84
C ASP A 587 5.38 54.58 -3.04
N PRO A 588 6.51 55.16 -3.49
CA PRO A 588 7.72 54.40 -3.69
C PRO A 588 8.40 54.10 -2.34
N PRO A 589 9.21 53.03 -2.26
CA PRO A 589 10.10 52.85 -1.11
C PRO A 589 11.03 54.08 -0.96
N LYS A 590 11.40 54.41 0.28
CA LYS A 590 12.27 55.56 0.61
C LYS A 590 13.70 55.33 0.11
N GLU A 591 13.91 55.55 -1.17
CA GLU A 591 15.18 55.36 -1.88
C GLU A 591 15.40 56.48 -2.90
N ASP A 592 16.63 56.62 -3.40
CA ASP A 592 16.99 57.65 -4.38
C ASP A 592 16.27 57.41 -5.72
N PRO A 593 15.54 58.39 -6.29
CA PRO A 593 14.89 58.27 -7.59
C PRO A 593 15.80 57.83 -8.74
N GLU A 594 17.11 58.16 -8.66
CA GLU A 594 18.10 57.75 -9.67
C GLU A 594 18.31 56.21 -9.68
N LEU A 595 18.14 55.56 -8.52
CA LEU A 595 18.29 54.10 -8.39
C LEU A 595 17.18 53.34 -9.14
N PHE A 596 15.95 53.87 -9.17
CA PHE A 596 14.85 53.26 -9.91
C PHE A 596 15.08 53.32 -11.43
N VAL A 597 15.65 54.43 -11.92
CA VAL A 597 16.03 54.58 -13.34
C VAL A 597 17.17 53.61 -13.70
N GLN A 598 18.15 53.45 -12.80
CA GLN A 598 19.24 52.50 -12.97
C GLN A 598 18.74 51.04 -13.03
N ILE A 599 17.85 50.66 -12.11
CA ILE A 599 17.24 49.32 -12.08
C ILE A 599 16.44 49.06 -13.36
N ARG A 600 15.64 50.03 -13.81
CA ARG A 600 14.84 49.92 -15.03
C ARG A 600 15.70 49.66 -16.27
N ASN A 601 16.87 50.27 -16.37
CA ASN A 601 17.77 50.11 -17.51
C ASN A 601 18.50 48.75 -17.53
N LEU A 602 18.52 48.04 -16.39
CA LEU A 602 19.13 46.71 -16.27
C LEU A 602 18.16 45.56 -16.63
N LEU A 603 16.85 45.82 -16.58
CA LEU A 603 15.77 44.90 -16.95
C LEU A 603 15.41 45.08 -18.43
#